data_AF-A0A3N1G9M7-F1
#
_entry.id   AF-A0A3N1G9M7-F1
#
_cell.length_a   1.000
_cell.length_b   1.000
_cell.length_c   1.000
_cell.angle_alpha   90.00
_cell.angle_beta   90.00
_cell.angle_gamma   90.00
#
_symmetry.space_group_name_H-M   'P 1'
#
loop_
_entity.id
_entity.type
_entity.pdbx_description
1 polymer ?
#
loop_
_entity_poly.entity_id
_entity_poly.type
_entity_poly.pdbx_seq_one_letter_code
_entity_poly.pdbx_strand_id
1 'polypeptide(L)'
;MRRRGYGVTAVLVLTTGCGTLPAADVGPPGSPAPGGTDRPDVVVTTGQPVTVLDDGDGPEACLGAVMTSLPPQCGGTPLVGWEWADHDGQYETQAGVRWGGFLLTGPFDGTRLTVAEAVPAAAWTGTPPPPPTWDFSPPCPVPPGGWSTERMPLFAEDVVFRAAEARPDYAGGWVDERESYDPPPGEPAADAPEPQVLPPVVTIRVTGDPAAAEAELREVWDGPLCVTSAERTEAELSAVQASLSEDLGDGLLLAASDVLTGTVEATVTFDDGTLQAALDERHGEGVVRLTSALLPVG
;
A
#
# COMPACT_ATOMS: atom_id res chain seq x y z
N MET A 1 42.84 53.67 3.50
CA MET A 1 42.41 54.50 4.64
C MET A 1 41.02 54.05 5.09
N ARG A 2 40.90 53.73 6.39
CA ARG A 2 39.69 53.68 7.26
C ARG A 2 38.50 52.78 6.87
N ARG A 3 38.42 51.65 7.59
CA ARG A 3 37.19 50.98 8.05
C ARG A 3 36.27 51.94 8.82
N ARG A 4 34.96 51.67 8.82
CA ARG A 4 34.05 51.80 9.98
C ARG A 4 32.74 51.07 9.71
N GLY A 5 32.48 50.03 10.50
CA GLY A 5 31.14 49.45 10.65
C GLY A 5 30.35 50.20 11.71
N TYR A 6 29.03 49.98 11.72
CA TYR A 6 28.16 50.31 12.84
C TYR A 6 27.09 49.23 12.95
N GLY A 7 27.07 48.57 14.11
CA GLY A 7 25.91 47.84 14.62
C GLY A 7 24.97 48.78 15.35
N VAL A 8 23.70 48.39 15.43
CA VAL A 8 22.65 49.00 16.26
C VAL A 8 21.84 47.82 16.80
N THR A 9 22.21 47.25 17.95
CA THR A 9 21.72 47.56 19.31
C THR A 9 20.20 47.42 19.43
N ALA A 10 19.80 46.24 19.92
CA ALA A 10 18.46 45.92 20.38
C ALA A 10 18.13 46.67 21.68
N VAL A 11 16.90 47.20 21.77
CA VAL A 11 16.35 47.76 23.01
C VAL A 11 15.34 46.76 23.57
N LEU A 12 15.68 46.24 24.75
CA LEU A 12 14.88 45.33 25.56
C LEU A 12 13.90 46.16 26.41
N VAL A 13 12.60 45.90 26.30
CA VAL A 13 11.58 46.46 27.21
C VAL A 13 11.26 45.40 28.27
N LEU A 14 11.60 45.70 29.53
CA LEU A 14 11.28 44.91 30.70
C LEU A 14 9.92 45.34 31.26
N THR A 15 8.94 44.45 31.25
CA THR A 15 7.76 44.55 32.12
C THR A 15 7.78 43.41 33.13
N THR A 16 7.93 43.78 34.40
CA THR A 16 7.80 42.91 35.57
C THR A 16 6.40 43.11 36.16
N GLY A 17 5.69 42.01 36.40
CA GLY A 17 4.40 41.99 37.11
C GLY A 17 4.07 40.57 37.58
N CYS A 18 4.14 40.36 38.89
CA CYS A 18 4.02 39.08 39.60
C CYS A 18 2.61 38.48 39.60
N GLY A 19 2.54 37.14 39.72
CA GLY A 19 1.32 36.42 40.08
C GLY A 19 1.54 34.90 40.10
N THR A 20 2.21 34.39 41.14
CA THR A 20 2.33 32.95 41.43
C THR A 20 1.00 32.41 41.94
N LEU A 21 0.44 31.42 41.26
CA LEU A 21 -0.58 30.51 41.79
C LEU A 21 -0.01 29.07 41.70
N PRO A 22 -0.09 28.25 42.74
CA PRO A 22 0.31 26.85 42.64
C PRO A 22 -0.72 26.12 41.78
N ALA A 23 -0.31 25.69 40.59
CA ALA A 23 -1.07 24.69 39.85
C ALA A 23 -0.90 23.37 40.60
N ALA A 24 -1.99 22.92 41.23
CA ALA A 24 -2.06 21.55 41.69
C ALA A 24 -2.09 20.67 40.43
N ASP A 25 -1.05 19.87 40.23
CA ASP A 25 -1.04 18.77 39.27
C ASP A 25 -2.10 17.76 39.69
N VAL A 26 -3.28 17.89 39.11
CA VAL A 26 -4.25 16.80 39.00
C VAL A 26 -4.40 16.53 37.52
N GLY A 27 -3.48 15.73 36.99
CA GLY A 27 -3.68 15.11 35.68
C GLY A 27 -4.99 14.31 35.70
N PRO A 28 -5.75 14.28 34.60
CA PRO A 28 -6.89 13.39 34.49
C PRO A 28 -6.41 11.95 34.77
N PRO A 29 -7.23 11.10 35.42
CA PRO A 29 -6.87 9.70 35.60
C PRO A 29 -6.58 9.13 34.21
N GLY A 30 -5.32 8.73 33.99
CA GLY A 30 -4.92 8.06 32.78
C GLY A 30 -5.82 6.84 32.61
N SER A 31 -6.58 6.83 31.51
CA SER A 31 -7.21 5.59 31.06
C SER A 31 -6.11 4.53 30.99
N PRO A 32 -6.29 3.35 31.59
CA PRO A 32 -5.35 2.28 31.39
C PRO A 32 -5.27 2.03 29.88
N ALA A 33 -4.05 2.05 29.33
CA ALA A 33 -3.80 1.49 28.01
C ALA A 33 -4.39 0.06 28.02
N PRO A 34 -5.10 -0.38 26.96
CA PRO A 34 -5.50 -1.76 26.87
C PRO A 34 -4.22 -2.59 26.97
N GLY A 35 -4.10 -3.35 28.06
CA GLY A 35 -2.98 -4.25 28.27
C GLY A 35 -2.96 -5.23 27.11
N GLY A 36 -1.78 -5.42 26.51
CA GLY A 36 -1.55 -6.50 25.58
C GLY A 36 -2.07 -7.78 26.20
N THR A 37 -3.15 -8.30 25.61
CA THR A 37 -3.64 -9.63 25.96
C THR A 37 -2.51 -10.59 25.63
N ASP A 38 -2.08 -11.35 26.63
CA ASP A 38 -1.17 -12.49 26.53
C ASP A 38 -1.76 -13.48 25.51
N ARG A 39 -1.49 -13.21 24.24
CA ARG A 39 -1.97 -13.99 23.10
C ARG A 39 -1.07 -15.21 23.06
N PRO A 40 -1.61 -16.45 23.11
CA PRO A 40 -0.76 -17.62 23.06
C PRO A 40 0.06 -17.57 21.78
N ASP A 41 1.37 -17.80 21.91
CA ASP A 41 2.27 -17.77 20.76
C ASP A 41 1.74 -18.70 19.66
N VAL A 42 1.46 -18.13 18.50
CA VAL A 42 1.11 -18.90 17.31
C VAL A 42 2.39 -19.21 16.57
N VAL A 43 2.57 -20.47 16.19
CA VAL A 43 3.68 -20.81 15.29
C VAL A 43 3.31 -20.35 13.89
N VAL A 44 4.12 -19.48 13.32
CA VAL A 44 3.90 -18.90 12.00
C VAL A 44 5.11 -19.14 11.10
N THR A 45 4.90 -18.99 9.81
CA THR A 45 5.94 -19.01 8.79
C THR A 45 5.74 -17.85 7.81
N THR A 46 6.84 -17.36 7.24
CA THR A 46 6.73 -16.46 6.08
C THR A 46 6.31 -17.29 4.86
N GLY A 47 5.38 -16.80 4.03
CA GLY A 47 4.92 -17.56 2.85
C GLY A 47 5.99 -17.78 1.78
N GLN A 48 7.07 -17.00 1.83
CA GLN A 48 8.24 -17.04 0.96
C GLN A 48 9.45 -16.44 1.71
N PRO A 49 10.68 -16.59 1.21
CA PRO A 49 11.83 -15.95 1.82
C PRO A 49 11.68 -14.43 1.84
N VAL A 50 11.85 -13.83 3.02
CA VAL A 50 11.85 -12.39 3.24
C VAL A 50 13.26 -11.89 3.49
N THR A 51 13.50 -10.59 3.34
CA THR A 51 14.76 -10.00 3.77
C THR A 51 14.82 -10.00 5.30
N VAL A 52 15.86 -10.60 5.87
CA VAL A 52 16.30 -10.34 7.25
C VAL A 52 17.38 -9.28 7.18
N LEU A 53 17.24 -8.23 7.98
CA LEU A 53 18.13 -7.06 7.98
C LEU A 53 18.55 -6.72 9.40
N ASP A 54 19.78 -6.24 9.56
CA ASP A 54 20.32 -5.74 10.82
C ASP A 54 21.24 -4.56 10.50
N ASP A 55 20.83 -3.35 10.89
CA ASP A 55 21.59 -2.11 10.71
C ASP A 55 22.35 -1.66 11.97
N GLY A 56 22.34 -2.48 13.02
CA GLY A 56 22.97 -2.23 14.31
C GLY A 56 22.01 -2.22 15.50
N ASP A 57 20.70 -2.12 15.27
CA ASP A 57 19.67 -2.16 16.32
C ASP A 57 19.11 -3.57 16.56
N GLY A 58 19.59 -4.57 15.81
CA GLY A 58 19.25 -5.98 15.91
C GLY A 58 18.57 -6.52 14.64
N PRO A 59 18.49 -7.85 14.50
CA PRO A 59 17.90 -8.47 13.32
C PRO A 59 16.38 -8.34 13.30
N GLU A 60 15.85 -7.95 12.15
CA GLU A 60 14.42 -7.85 11.88
C GLU A 60 14.04 -8.52 10.56
N ALA A 61 12.83 -9.09 10.50
CA ALA A 61 12.23 -9.58 9.27
C ALA A 61 11.47 -8.45 8.56
N CYS A 62 11.93 -8.09 7.37
CA CYS A 62 11.25 -7.16 6.48
C CYS A 62 10.00 -7.81 5.88
N LEU A 63 8.86 -7.68 6.57
CA LEU A 63 7.58 -8.24 6.13
C LEU A 63 6.81 -7.30 5.17
N GLY A 64 7.15 -6.01 5.19
CA GLY A 64 6.61 -4.99 4.30
C GLY A 64 7.51 -4.71 3.09
N ALA A 65 7.42 -3.49 2.56
CA ALA A 65 8.25 -3.06 1.44
C ALA A 65 9.73 -2.94 1.85
N VAL A 66 10.63 -3.39 0.97
CA VAL A 66 12.09 -3.22 1.10
C VAL A 66 12.56 -2.19 0.07
N MET A 67 13.32 -1.19 0.50
CA MET A 67 13.83 -0.15 -0.40
C MET A 67 14.89 -0.71 -1.35
N THR A 68 14.85 -0.27 -2.62
CA THR A 68 15.83 -0.63 -3.65
C THR A 68 17.14 0.16 -3.49
N SER A 69 17.87 -0.10 -2.40
CA SER A 69 19.18 0.48 -2.09
C SER A 69 20.22 -0.60 -1.76
N LEU A 70 21.50 -0.21 -1.72
CA LEU A 70 22.59 -1.08 -1.30
C LEU A 70 23.45 -0.33 -0.25
N PRO A 71 23.34 -0.66 1.06
CA PRO A 71 22.48 -1.70 1.65
C PRO A 71 20.97 -1.40 1.52
N PRO A 72 20.10 -2.43 1.52
CA PRO A 72 18.65 -2.24 1.56
C PRO A 72 18.23 -1.58 2.89
N GLN A 73 16.98 -1.13 2.93
CA GLN A 73 16.36 -0.56 4.13
C GLN A 73 14.93 -1.07 4.24
N CYS A 74 14.51 -1.41 5.46
CA CYS A 74 13.13 -1.74 5.81
C CYS A 74 12.93 -1.44 7.31
N GLY A 75 11.69 -1.46 7.76
CA GLY A 75 11.36 -1.71 9.17
C GLY A 75 10.58 -3.02 9.23
N GLY A 76 10.78 -3.80 10.27
CA GLY A 76 10.33 -5.18 10.31
C GLY A 76 9.93 -5.69 11.68
N THR A 77 9.58 -6.98 11.71
CA THR A 77 9.32 -7.69 12.95
C THR A 77 10.65 -8.11 13.58
N PRO A 78 10.98 -7.69 14.81
CA PRO A 78 12.22 -8.09 15.47
C PRO A 78 12.32 -9.62 15.62
N LEU A 79 13.52 -10.14 15.41
CA LEU A 79 13.82 -11.56 15.51
C LEU A 79 14.47 -11.89 16.86
N VAL A 80 13.90 -12.86 17.56
CA VAL A 80 14.44 -13.38 18.81
C VAL A 80 15.17 -14.69 18.54
N GLY A 81 16.39 -14.82 19.08
CA GLY A 81 17.23 -16.02 18.91
C GLY A 81 17.97 -16.10 17.57
N TRP A 82 17.99 -15.01 16.81
CA TRP A 82 18.73 -14.94 15.54
C TRP A 82 20.22 -14.68 15.77
N GLU A 83 21.07 -15.51 15.16
CA GLU A 83 22.52 -15.39 15.22
C GLU A 83 23.10 -15.44 13.80
N TRP A 84 23.71 -14.34 13.35
CA TRP A 84 24.28 -14.26 11.99
C TRP A 84 25.37 -15.32 11.72
N ALA A 85 26.08 -15.77 12.75
CA ALA A 85 27.13 -16.79 12.63
C ALA A 85 26.59 -18.15 12.16
N ASP A 86 25.33 -18.46 12.44
CA ASP A 86 24.69 -19.72 12.02
C ASP A 86 24.33 -19.69 10.52
N HIS A 87 24.46 -18.53 9.87
CA HIS A 87 24.07 -18.29 8.47
C HIS A 87 25.24 -17.83 7.60
N ASP A 88 26.48 -18.13 8.00
CA ASP A 88 27.68 -17.75 7.26
C ASP A 88 27.61 -18.15 5.77
N GLY A 89 27.87 -17.18 4.90
CA GLY A 89 27.78 -17.33 3.44
C GLY A 89 26.38 -17.19 2.84
N GLN A 90 25.36 -16.89 3.66
CA GLN A 90 23.96 -16.70 3.22
C GLN A 90 23.47 -15.25 3.36
N TYR A 91 24.36 -14.32 3.69
CA TYR A 91 24.06 -12.90 3.87
C TYR A 91 25.18 -12.02 3.32
N GLU A 92 24.84 -10.76 3.06
CA GLU A 92 25.77 -9.71 2.65
C GLU A 92 26.05 -8.76 3.81
N THR A 93 27.15 -8.02 3.72
CA THR A 93 27.48 -6.99 4.70
C THR A 93 28.08 -5.78 3.99
N GLN A 94 27.52 -4.61 4.24
CA GLN A 94 28.03 -3.35 3.72
C GLN A 94 27.66 -2.19 4.64
N ALA A 95 28.59 -1.25 4.81
CA ALA A 95 28.38 -0.05 5.62
C ALA A 95 27.86 -0.33 7.05
N GLY A 96 28.18 -1.50 7.61
CA GLY A 96 27.73 -1.92 8.95
C GLY A 96 26.38 -2.65 8.97
N VAL A 97 25.65 -2.66 7.86
CA VAL A 97 24.37 -3.37 7.71
C VAL A 97 24.62 -4.80 7.23
N ARG A 98 23.91 -5.77 7.82
CA ARG A 98 23.83 -7.16 7.35
C ARG A 98 22.46 -7.45 6.81
N TRP A 99 22.37 -8.17 5.70
CA TRP A 99 21.08 -8.61 5.18
C TRP A 99 21.18 -9.90 4.37
N GLY A 100 20.12 -10.70 4.37
CA GLY A 100 20.00 -11.91 3.55
C GLY A 100 18.54 -12.33 3.39
N GLY A 101 18.25 -13.21 2.44
CA GLY A 101 16.90 -13.73 2.21
C GLY A 101 16.68 -15.03 2.97
N PHE A 102 15.62 -15.11 3.78
CA PHE A 102 15.31 -16.31 4.58
C PHE A 102 13.80 -16.55 4.67
N LEU A 103 13.40 -17.81 4.53
CA LEU A 103 12.10 -18.27 5.00
C LEU A 103 12.21 -18.49 6.51
N LEU A 104 11.34 -17.85 7.29
CA LEU A 104 11.39 -17.91 8.76
C LEU A 104 10.19 -18.66 9.29
N THR A 105 10.41 -19.50 10.30
CA THR A 105 9.35 -20.20 11.02
C THR A 105 9.58 -20.13 12.52
N GLY A 106 8.53 -19.89 13.29
CA GLY A 106 8.59 -19.96 14.75
C GLY A 106 7.43 -19.25 15.45
N PRO A 107 7.46 -19.22 16.80
CA PRO A 107 6.42 -18.57 17.60
C PRO A 107 6.41 -17.05 17.42
N PHE A 108 5.23 -16.47 17.19
CA PHE A 108 5.00 -15.03 17.10
C PHE A 108 4.09 -14.55 18.24
N ASP A 109 4.55 -13.55 18.99
CA ASP A 109 3.88 -13.02 20.19
C ASP A 109 2.97 -11.80 19.91
N GLY A 110 2.82 -11.41 18.64
CA GLY A 110 2.16 -10.17 18.24
C GLY A 110 3.11 -9.01 17.94
N THR A 111 4.35 -9.09 18.41
CA THR A 111 5.38 -8.04 18.27
C THR A 111 6.74 -8.55 17.80
N ARG A 112 7.10 -9.81 18.11
CA ARG A 112 8.40 -10.41 17.81
C ARG A 112 8.21 -11.83 17.31
N LEU A 113 9.09 -12.23 16.40
CA LEU A 113 9.17 -13.60 15.90
C LEU A 113 10.36 -14.30 16.56
N THR A 114 10.10 -15.34 17.35
CA THR A 114 11.15 -16.22 17.88
C THR A 114 11.52 -17.23 16.80
N VAL A 115 12.73 -17.14 16.27
CA VAL A 115 13.15 -17.97 15.13
C VAL A 115 13.44 -19.38 15.61
N ALA A 116 12.61 -20.35 15.19
CA ALA A 116 12.81 -21.77 15.44
C ALA A 116 13.50 -22.46 14.26
N GLU A 117 13.20 -22.01 13.04
CA GLU A 117 13.81 -22.47 11.80
C GLU A 117 14.01 -21.30 10.83
N ALA A 118 15.13 -21.31 10.12
CA ALA A 118 15.45 -20.36 9.07
C ALA A 118 16.03 -21.09 7.86
N VAL A 119 15.36 -21.02 6.72
CA VAL A 119 15.84 -21.60 5.45
C VAL A 119 16.34 -20.47 4.55
N PRO A 120 17.64 -20.46 4.18
CA PRO A 120 18.17 -19.47 3.25
C PRO A 120 17.41 -19.50 1.91
N ALA A 121 17.21 -18.33 1.29
CA ALA A 121 16.49 -18.22 0.03
C ALA A 121 17.08 -19.11 -1.08
N ALA A 122 18.40 -19.31 -1.10
CA ALA A 122 19.07 -20.20 -2.05
C ALA A 122 18.76 -21.70 -1.85
N ALA A 123 18.33 -22.09 -0.65
CA ALA A 123 17.94 -23.46 -0.31
C ALA A 123 16.42 -23.67 -0.35
N TRP A 124 15.63 -22.61 -0.45
CA TRP A 124 14.18 -22.69 -0.56
C TRP A 124 13.76 -23.21 -1.94
N THR A 125 12.91 -24.24 -1.95
CA THR A 125 12.45 -24.93 -3.17
C THR A 125 10.99 -24.66 -3.50
N GLY A 126 10.33 -23.79 -2.73
CA GLY A 126 8.97 -23.37 -3.01
C GLY A 126 8.88 -22.50 -4.26
N THR A 127 7.67 -22.42 -4.80
CA THR A 127 7.36 -21.51 -5.90
C THR A 127 6.67 -20.28 -5.31
N PRO A 128 7.18 -19.06 -5.53
CA PRO A 128 6.44 -17.85 -5.17
C PRO A 128 5.06 -17.86 -5.81
N PRO A 129 4.02 -17.34 -5.15
CA PRO A 129 2.75 -17.14 -5.80
C PRO A 129 2.95 -16.29 -7.07
N PRO A 130 2.23 -16.57 -8.16
CA PRO A 130 2.26 -15.68 -9.31
C PRO A 130 1.82 -14.28 -8.86
N PRO A 131 2.33 -13.21 -9.50
CA PRO A 131 1.82 -11.89 -9.23
C PRO A 131 0.31 -11.85 -9.46
N PRO A 132 -0.44 -11.05 -8.71
CA PRO A 132 -1.87 -10.87 -8.97
C PRO A 132 -2.06 -10.36 -10.40
N THR A 133 -3.05 -10.93 -11.08
CA THR A 133 -3.50 -10.45 -12.38
C THR A 133 -4.75 -9.61 -12.17
N TRP A 134 -4.70 -8.35 -12.60
CA TRP A 134 -5.84 -7.45 -12.56
C TRP A 134 -6.53 -7.43 -13.91
N ASP A 135 -7.87 -7.52 -13.90
CA ASP A 135 -8.68 -7.36 -15.10
C ASP A 135 -9.09 -5.90 -15.23
N PHE A 136 -8.39 -5.18 -16.11
CA PHE A 136 -8.69 -3.79 -16.43
C PHE A 136 -9.74 -3.67 -17.56
N SER A 137 -10.28 -4.78 -18.06
CA SER A 137 -11.29 -4.74 -19.12
C SER A 137 -12.48 -3.87 -18.70
N PRO A 138 -13.00 -3.03 -19.59
CA PRO A 138 -14.14 -2.19 -19.27
C PRO A 138 -15.38 -3.06 -18.97
N PRO A 139 -16.08 -2.85 -17.84
CA PRO A 139 -17.26 -3.63 -17.48
C PRO A 139 -18.49 -3.28 -18.32
N CYS A 140 -18.43 -2.18 -19.09
CA CYS A 140 -19.50 -1.77 -19.98
C CYS A 140 -19.59 -2.70 -21.21
N PRO A 141 -20.80 -2.94 -21.73
CA PRO A 141 -20.93 -3.62 -23.02
C PRO A 141 -20.24 -2.81 -24.11
N VAL A 142 -19.58 -3.51 -25.04
CA VAL A 142 -18.97 -2.87 -26.21
C VAL A 142 -20.07 -2.16 -27.02
N PRO A 143 -19.88 -0.87 -27.39
CA PRO A 143 -20.85 -0.13 -28.18
C PRO A 143 -21.14 -0.80 -29.53
N PRO A 144 -22.33 -0.58 -30.13
CA PRO A 144 -22.60 -0.99 -31.50
C PRO A 144 -21.55 -0.42 -32.46
N GLY A 145 -20.84 -1.29 -33.18
CA GLY A 145 -19.74 -0.89 -34.07
C GLY A 145 -18.34 -0.95 -33.43
N GLY A 146 -18.25 -1.33 -32.15
CA GLY A 146 -17.01 -1.41 -31.42
C GLY A 146 -16.62 -0.09 -30.75
N TRP A 147 -15.61 -0.16 -29.89
CA TRP A 147 -14.92 1.03 -29.40
C TRP A 147 -14.16 1.71 -30.54
N SER A 148 -14.18 3.05 -30.56
CA SER A 148 -13.50 3.84 -31.59
C SER A 148 -12.02 3.43 -31.75
N THR A 149 -11.56 3.39 -33.00
CA THR A 149 -10.17 3.17 -33.39
C THR A 149 -9.52 4.44 -33.95
N GLU A 150 -10.24 5.56 -33.94
CA GLU A 150 -9.74 6.85 -34.42
C GLU A 150 -8.62 7.34 -33.50
N ARG A 151 -7.46 7.63 -34.09
CA ARG A 151 -6.27 8.04 -33.33
C ARG A 151 -6.54 9.30 -32.52
N MET A 152 -6.16 9.26 -31.24
CA MET A 152 -6.22 10.39 -30.33
C MET A 152 -4.80 10.89 -30.00
N PRO A 153 -4.62 12.15 -29.58
CA PRO A 153 -3.37 12.59 -28.99
C PRO A 153 -3.00 11.72 -27.78
N LEU A 154 -1.70 11.49 -27.57
CA LEU A 154 -1.23 10.81 -26.35
C LEU A 154 -1.65 11.61 -25.12
N PHE A 155 -2.05 10.91 -24.06
CA PHE A 155 -2.47 11.51 -22.78
C PHE A 155 -3.66 12.48 -22.91
N ALA A 156 -4.47 12.33 -23.96
CA ALA A 156 -5.69 13.12 -24.11
C ALA A 156 -6.71 12.81 -23.00
N GLU A 157 -6.67 11.59 -22.46
CA GLU A 157 -7.56 11.08 -21.41
C GLU A 157 -7.47 11.86 -20.08
N ASP A 158 -6.39 12.60 -19.83
CA ASP A 158 -6.25 13.46 -18.65
C ASP A 158 -7.40 14.46 -18.52
N VAL A 159 -7.99 14.89 -19.64
CA VAL A 159 -9.13 15.82 -19.63
C VAL A 159 -10.38 15.20 -19.00
N VAL A 160 -10.63 13.92 -19.27
CA VAL A 160 -11.82 13.22 -18.77
C VAL A 160 -11.62 12.76 -17.34
N PHE A 161 -10.40 12.33 -16.96
CA PHE A 161 -10.08 12.04 -15.55
C PHE A 161 -10.26 13.27 -14.67
N ARG A 162 -9.70 14.42 -15.07
CA ARG A 162 -9.88 15.67 -14.31
C ARG A 162 -11.34 16.10 -14.18
N ALA A 163 -12.14 15.91 -15.23
CA ALA A 163 -13.56 16.20 -15.20
C ALA A 163 -14.32 15.24 -14.27
N ALA A 164 -13.98 13.95 -14.30
CA ALA A 164 -14.56 12.93 -13.44
C ALA A 164 -14.22 13.16 -11.96
N GLU A 165 -12.94 13.42 -11.63
CA GLU A 165 -12.46 13.71 -10.27
C GLU A 165 -13.12 14.94 -9.64
N ALA A 166 -13.55 15.90 -10.45
CA ALA A 166 -14.26 17.09 -9.95
C ALA A 166 -15.69 16.78 -9.48
N ARG A 167 -16.22 15.59 -9.77
CA ARG A 167 -17.57 15.20 -9.39
C ARG A 167 -17.60 14.70 -7.94
N PRO A 168 -18.65 15.05 -7.16
CA PRO A 168 -18.78 14.58 -5.78
C PRO A 168 -19.09 13.08 -5.67
N ASP A 169 -19.57 12.44 -6.74
CA ASP A 169 -19.91 11.02 -6.79
C ASP A 169 -18.81 10.15 -7.41
N TYR A 170 -17.63 10.72 -7.68
CA TYR A 170 -16.50 10.01 -8.28
C TYR A 170 -16.02 8.84 -7.41
N ALA A 171 -15.83 7.69 -8.04
CA ALA A 171 -15.44 6.43 -7.40
C ALA A 171 -14.20 5.79 -8.04
N GLY A 172 -13.36 6.61 -8.67
CA GLY A 172 -12.12 6.19 -9.32
C GLY A 172 -12.28 5.86 -10.81
N GLY A 173 -11.16 5.63 -11.47
CA GLY A 173 -11.12 5.25 -12.88
C GLY A 173 -9.78 4.66 -13.29
N TRP A 174 -9.76 4.03 -14.47
CA TRP A 174 -8.59 3.41 -15.06
C TRP A 174 -8.67 3.45 -16.58
N VAL A 175 -7.57 3.05 -17.22
CA VAL A 175 -7.50 2.87 -18.67
C VAL A 175 -7.32 1.39 -19.00
N ASP A 176 -8.05 0.93 -20.00
CA ASP A 176 -7.81 -0.33 -20.68
C ASP A 176 -6.99 -0.05 -21.94
N GLU A 177 -5.70 -0.41 -21.91
CA GLU A 177 -4.82 -0.29 -23.07
C GLU A 177 -5.18 -1.35 -24.12
N ARG A 178 -5.26 -0.95 -25.38
CA ARG A 178 -5.73 -1.82 -26.46
C ARG A 178 -4.78 -1.83 -27.62
N GLU A 179 -4.62 -3.00 -28.21
CA GLU A 179 -3.88 -3.19 -29.45
C GLU A 179 -4.79 -3.79 -30.53
N SER A 180 -4.52 -3.48 -31.80
CA SER A 180 -5.32 -3.97 -32.92
C SER A 180 -5.22 -5.48 -33.15
N TYR A 181 -4.20 -6.12 -32.56
CA TYR A 181 -3.92 -7.54 -32.71
C TYR A 181 -3.06 -8.04 -31.52
N ASP A 182 -3.58 -9.02 -30.78
CA ASP A 182 -2.83 -9.80 -29.78
C ASP A 182 -2.73 -11.25 -30.29
N PRO A 183 -1.55 -11.70 -30.80
CA PRO A 183 -1.41 -13.06 -31.31
C PRO A 183 -1.55 -14.09 -30.19
N PRO A 184 -2.28 -15.20 -30.40
CA PRO A 184 -2.34 -16.26 -29.40
C PRO A 184 -0.94 -16.80 -29.08
N PRO A 185 -0.66 -17.19 -27.82
CA PRO A 185 0.66 -17.68 -27.43
C PRO A 185 1.09 -18.86 -28.29
N GLY A 186 2.24 -18.75 -28.94
CA GLY A 186 2.86 -19.84 -29.72
C GLY A 186 2.67 -19.76 -31.24
N GLU A 187 1.98 -18.76 -31.77
CA GLU A 187 1.99 -18.49 -33.21
C GLU A 187 3.15 -17.58 -33.61
N PRO A 188 3.95 -17.93 -34.63
CA PRO A 188 5.07 -17.09 -35.06
C PRO A 188 4.56 -15.79 -35.65
N ALA A 189 4.96 -14.67 -35.04
CA ALA A 189 4.66 -13.29 -35.46
C ALA A 189 5.17 -12.92 -36.87
N ALA A 190 5.77 -13.85 -37.62
CA ALA A 190 6.50 -13.58 -38.86
C ALA A 190 5.62 -13.03 -40.00
N ASP A 191 4.31 -13.34 -39.99
CA ASP A 191 3.34 -12.86 -40.99
C ASP A 191 2.22 -11.99 -40.38
N ALA A 192 2.31 -11.68 -39.07
CA ALA A 192 1.32 -10.84 -38.41
C ALA A 192 1.60 -9.35 -38.70
N PRO A 193 0.56 -8.53 -38.95
CA PRO A 193 0.75 -7.08 -38.97
C PRO A 193 1.25 -6.59 -37.60
N GLU A 194 2.17 -5.62 -37.60
CA GLU A 194 2.61 -4.94 -36.38
C GLU A 194 1.38 -4.46 -35.59
N PRO A 195 1.31 -4.73 -34.27
CA PRO A 195 0.21 -4.26 -33.44
C PRO A 195 0.11 -2.74 -33.52
N GLN A 196 -1.09 -2.23 -33.82
CA GLN A 196 -1.36 -0.80 -33.75
C GLN A 196 -1.95 -0.50 -32.38
N VAL A 197 -1.32 0.41 -31.65
CA VAL A 197 -1.89 0.95 -30.41
C VAL A 197 -3.20 1.66 -30.75
N LEU A 198 -4.29 1.15 -30.18
CA LEU A 198 -5.62 1.72 -30.31
C LEU A 198 -5.86 2.73 -29.17
N PRO A 199 -6.79 3.67 -29.31
CA PRO A 199 -7.18 4.54 -28.20
C PRO A 199 -7.63 3.70 -26.99
N PRO A 200 -7.14 3.99 -25.77
CA PRO A 200 -7.55 3.22 -24.60
C PRO A 200 -9.05 3.43 -24.32
N VAL A 201 -9.67 2.47 -23.63
CA VAL A 201 -11.00 2.71 -23.04
C VAL A 201 -10.81 3.32 -21.67
N VAL A 202 -11.25 4.57 -21.52
CA VAL A 202 -11.32 5.21 -20.20
C VAL A 202 -12.51 4.63 -19.47
N THR A 203 -12.28 4.06 -18.29
CA THR A 203 -13.36 3.60 -17.41
C THR A 203 -13.44 4.51 -16.19
N ILE A 204 -14.63 5.05 -15.93
CA ILE A 204 -14.95 5.88 -14.76
C ILE A 204 -16.03 5.19 -13.95
N ARG A 205 -15.85 5.13 -12.63
CA ARG A 205 -16.85 4.67 -11.69
C ARG A 205 -17.49 5.85 -10.98
N VAL A 206 -18.80 5.78 -10.75
CA VAL A 206 -19.56 6.75 -9.96
C VAL A 206 -20.52 6.07 -8.99
N THR A 207 -20.78 6.69 -7.85
CA THR A 207 -21.85 6.24 -6.92
C THR A 207 -23.23 6.75 -7.31
N GLY A 208 -23.29 7.79 -8.16
CA GLY A 208 -24.51 8.37 -8.71
C GLY A 208 -25.04 7.62 -9.94
N ASP A 209 -25.74 8.33 -10.82
CA ASP A 209 -26.28 7.77 -12.07
C ASP A 209 -25.17 7.72 -13.16
N PRO A 210 -24.74 6.52 -13.61
CA PRO A 210 -23.70 6.39 -14.62
C PRO A 210 -24.05 7.05 -15.96
N ALA A 211 -25.34 7.03 -16.35
CA ALA A 211 -25.75 7.61 -17.63
C ALA A 211 -25.69 9.15 -17.60
N ALA A 212 -26.05 9.75 -16.46
CA ALA A 212 -25.92 11.19 -16.26
C ALA A 212 -24.45 11.61 -16.21
N ALA A 213 -23.60 10.85 -15.53
CA ALA A 213 -22.16 11.07 -15.49
C ALA A 213 -21.52 10.94 -16.88
N GLU A 214 -21.88 9.91 -17.66
CA GLU A 214 -21.41 9.77 -19.03
C GLU A 214 -21.80 10.99 -19.88
N ALA A 215 -23.07 11.41 -19.84
CA ALA A 215 -23.53 12.55 -20.64
C ALA A 215 -22.74 13.84 -20.35
N GLU A 216 -22.37 14.08 -19.09
CA GLU A 216 -21.54 15.22 -18.69
C GLU A 216 -20.09 15.07 -19.17
N LEU A 217 -19.47 13.90 -18.97
CA LEU A 217 -18.09 13.65 -19.39
C LEU A 217 -17.93 13.71 -20.92
N ARG A 218 -18.98 13.38 -21.67
CA ARG A 218 -19.02 13.51 -23.13
C ARG A 218 -18.95 14.96 -23.62
N GLU A 219 -19.18 15.96 -22.76
CA GLU A 219 -18.98 17.36 -23.14
C GLU A 219 -17.50 17.72 -23.36
N VAL A 220 -16.58 16.92 -22.79
CA VAL A 220 -15.13 17.15 -22.86
C VAL A 220 -14.35 15.98 -23.48
N TRP A 221 -15.01 14.85 -23.76
CA TRP A 221 -14.36 13.62 -24.20
C TRP A 221 -15.10 12.89 -25.33
N ASP A 222 -14.44 12.82 -26.49
CA ASP A 222 -14.93 12.13 -27.68
C ASP A 222 -14.38 10.69 -27.82
N GLY A 223 -13.50 10.25 -26.92
CA GLY A 223 -12.86 8.93 -26.99
C GLY A 223 -13.71 7.77 -26.46
N PRO A 224 -13.21 6.52 -26.51
CA PRO A 224 -13.84 5.39 -25.86
C PRO A 224 -13.99 5.66 -24.34
N LEU A 225 -15.21 5.48 -23.83
CA LEU A 225 -15.57 5.79 -22.45
C LEU A 225 -16.56 4.74 -21.94
N CYS A 226 -16.25 4.15 -20.79
CA CYS A 226 -17.15 3.32 -20.00
C CYS A 226 -17.43 4.05 -18.68
N VAL A 227 -18.70 4.33 -18.38
CA VAL A 227 -19.10 4.82 -17.06
C VAL A 227 -19.95 3.76 -16.39
N THR A 228 -19.57 3.38 -15.17
CA THR A 228 -20.22 2.31 -14.41
C THR A 228 -20.46 2.71 -12.96
N SER A 229 -21.28 1.94 -12.26
CA SER A 229 -21.62 2.20 -10.86
C SER A 229 -20.56 1.65 -9.88
N ALA A 230 -20.44 2.31 -8.75
CA ALA A 230 -19.72 1.83 -7.56
C ALA A 230 -20.59 2.02 -6.32
N GLU A 231 -20.27 1.29 -5.26
CA GLU A 231 -20.94 1.44 -3.97
C GLU A 231 -20.41 2.61 -3.14
N ARG A 232 -19.12 2.94 -3.31
CA ARG A 232 -18.39 3.93 -2.50
C ARG A 232 -17.61 4.86 -3.39
N THR A 233 -17.51 6.11 -2.96
CA THR A 233 -16.67 7.13 -3.59
C THR A 233 -15.20 6.89 -3.29
N GLU A 234 -14.34 7.46 -4.14
CA GLU A 234 -12.89 7.44 -3.92
C GLU A 234 -12.53 8.17 -2.61
N ALA A 235 -13.23 9.27 -2.31
CA ALA A 235 -13.05 10.04 -1.09
C ALA A 235 -13.36 9.19 0.16
N GLU A 236 -14.41 8.36 0.13
CA GLU A 236 -14.74 7.44 1.23
C GLU A 236 -13.66 6.37 1.42
N LEU A 237 -13.20 5.72 0.33
CA LEU A 237 -12.14 4.71 0.42
C LEU A 237 -10.82 5.31 0.90
N SER A 238 -10.49 6.53 0.47
CA SER A 238 -9.31 7.27 0.95
C SER A 238 -9.39 7.58 2.44
N ALA A 239 -10.58 7.93 2.94
CA ALA A 239 -10.79 8.17 4.37
C ALA A 239 -10.64 6.88 5.19
N VAL A 240 -11.18 5.76 4.69
CA VAL A 240 -10.99 4.44 5.31
C VAL A 240 -9.51 4.08 5.35
N GLN A 241 -8.81 4.14 4.21
CA GLN A 241 -7.37 3.85 4.12
C GLN A 241 -6.55 4.70 5.10
N ALA A 242 -6.83 6.00 5.20
CA ALA A 242 -6.12 6.89 6.12
C ALA A 242 -6.32 6.48 7.59
N SER A 243 -7.52 6.04 7.96
CA SER A 243 -7.82 5.60 9.33
C SER A 243 -7.13 4.31 9.74
N LEU A 244 -6.72 3.46 8.78
CA LEU A 244 -6.12 2.16 9.09
C LEU A 244 -4.81 2.27 9.88
N SER A 245 -4.06 3.36 9.70
CA SER A 245 -2.84 3.60 10.47
C SER A 245 -3.10 3.73 11.98
N GLU A 246 -4.21 4.36 12.37
CA GLU A 246 -4.64 4.46 13.77
C GLU A 246 -5.26 3.15 14.25
N ASP A 247 -5.99 2.46 13.38
CA ASP A 247 -6.73 1.24 13.72
C ASP A 247 -5.82 0.04 13.97
N LEU A 248 -4.73 -0.06 13.21
CA LEU A 248 -3.85 -1.22 13.16
C LEU A 248 -2.45 -0.95 13.72
N GLY A 249 -2.06 0.32 13.88
CA GLY A 249 -0.78 0.73 14.45
C GLY A 249 0.43 0.12 13.73
N ASP A 250 1.43 -0.29 14.51
CA ASP A 250 2.68 -0.89 14.00
C ASP A 250 2.46 -2.26 13.31
N GLY A 251 1.26 -2.84 13.44
CA GLY A 251 0.89 -4.07 12.74
C GLY A 251 0.56 -3.87 11.27
N LEU A 252 0.34 -2.64 10.81
CA LEU A 252 0.05 -2.32 9.41
C LEU A 252 1.34 -2.20 8.59
N LEU A 253 1.46 -3.01 7.54
CA LEU A 253 2.62 -3.03 6.65
C LEU A 253 2.37 -2.24 5.36
N LEU A 254 1.16 -2.31 4.83
CA LEU A 254 0.74 -1.62 3.60
C LEU A 254 -0.78 -1.43 3.62
N ALA A 255 -1.26 -0.30 3.10
CA ALA A 255 -2.68 -0.11 2.79
C ALA A 255 -2.84 0.66 1.49
N ALA A 256 -3.76 0.23 0.64
CA ALA A 256 -4.09 0.88 -0.63
C ALA A 256 -5.56 0.67 -1.00
N SER A 257 -6.19 1.68 -1.60
CA SER A 257 -7.49 1.48 -2.25
C SER A 257 -7.34 0.73 -3.57
N ASP A 258 -8.19 -0.28 -3.80
CA ASP A 258 -8.33 -0.95 -5.08
C ASP A 258 -9.57 -0.40 -5.81
N VAL A 259 -9.29 0.36 -6.87
CA VAL A 259 -10.32 1.00 -7.71
C VAL A 259 -11.20 0.01 -8.46
N LEU A 260 -10.67 -1.17 -8.82
CA LEU A 260 -11.41 -2.16 -9.61
C LEU A 260 -12.50 -2.80 -8.75
N THR A 261 -12.16 -3.16 -7.52
CA THR A 261 -13.09 -3.80 -6.59
C THR A 261 -13.85 -2.80 -5.73
N GLY A 262 -13.36 -1.57 -5.57
CA GLY A 262 -13.97 -0.56 -4.70
C GLY A 262 -13.78 -0.87 -3.21
N THR A 263 -12.61 -1.40 -2.86
CA THR A 263 -12.25 -1.82 -1.49
C THR A 263 -10.91 -1.22 -1.06
N VAL A 264 -10.56 -1.33 0.22
CA VAL A 264 -9.22 -1.04 0.73
C VAL A 264 -8.52 -2.36 1.02
N GLU A 265 -7.42 -2.60 0.33
CA GLU A 265 -6.50 -3.71 0.64
C GLU A 265 -5.53 -3.28 1.73
N ALA A 266 -5.34 -4.12 2.73
CA ALA A 266 -4.32 -3.88 3.74
C ALA A 266 -3.55 -5.16 4.09
N THR A 267 -2.23 -5.04 4.14
CA THR A 267 -1.33 -6.09 4.58
C THR A 267 -0.91 -5.81 6.01
N VAL A 268 -1.09 -6.78 6.90
CA VAL A 268 -0.69 -6.72 8.31
C VAL A 268 0.36 -7.78 8.63
N THR A 269 1.09 -7.60 9.73
CA THR A 269 2.06 -8.60 10.20
C THR A 269 1.39 -9.96 10.41
N PHE A 270 0.29 -10.00 11.16
CA PHE A 270 -0.48 -11.20 11.40
C PHE A 270 -1.92 -10.87 11.84
N ASP A 271 -2.89 -11.62 11.33
CA ASP A 271 -4.28 -11.63 11.78
C ASP A 271 -4.76 -13.08 11.98
N ASP A 272 -5.45 -13.35 13.10
CA ASP A 272 -6.18 -14.61 13.35
C ASP A 272 -7.67 -14.50 12.99
N GLY A 273 -8.05 -13.43 12.32
CA GLY A 273 -9.42 -13.06 11.96
C GLY A 273 -10.04 -12.03 12.92
N THR A 274 -9.39 -11.73 14.05
CA THR A 274 -9.90 -10.71 14.98
C THR A 274 -9.77 -9.30 14.43
N LEU A 275 -8.70 -8.99 13.69
CA LEU A 275 -8.54 -7.67 13.05
C LEU A 275 -9.53 -7.51 11.89
N GLN A 276 -9.67 -8.52 11.04
CA GLN A 276 -10.64 -8.49 9.93
C GLN A 276 -12.06 -8.26 10.46
N ALA A 277 -12.49 -9.01 11.49
CA ALA A 277 -13.81 -8.86 12.08
C ALA A 277 -14.04 -7.45 12.68
N ALA A 278 -13.02 -6.87 13.33
CA ALA A 278 -13.11 -5.53 13.88
C ALA A 278 -13.22 -4.45 12.78
N LEU A 279 -12.50 -4.62 11.67
CA LEU A 279 -12.60 -3.72 10.52
C LEU A 279 -13.94 -3.86 9.79
N ASP A 280 -14.47 -5.07 9.67
CA ASP A 280 -15.80 -5.30 9.09
C ASP A 280 -16.91 -4.66 9.95
N GLU A 281 -16.81 -4.75 11.28
CA GLU A 281 -17.75 -4.08 12.20
C GLU A 281 -17.69 -2.55 12.06
N ARG A 282 -16.47 -2.00 11.90
CA ARG A 282 -16.25 -0.56 11.87
C ARG A 282 -16.56 0.10 10.53
N HIS A 283 -16.05 -0.49 9.44
CA HIS A 283 -16.07 0.09 8.09
C HIS A 283 -17.15 -0.54 7.20
N GLY A 284 -17.73 -1.66 7.63
CA GLY A 284 -18.67 -2.47 6.88
C GLY A 284 -18.00 -3.72 6.30
N GLU A 285 -18.78 -4.80 6.22
CA GLU A 285 -18.30 -6.10 5.73
C GLU A 285 -17.66 -5.99 4.34
N GLY A 286 -16.42 -6.46 4.21
CA GLY A 286 -15.70 -6.55 2.95
C GLY A 286 -15.19 -5.21 2.41
N VAL A 287 -15.33 -4.11 3.15
CA VAL A 287 -14.78 -2.80 2.76
C VAL A 287 -13.27 -2.77 2.85
N VAL A 288 -12.72 -3.39 3.90
CA VAL A 288 -11.29 -3.59 4.07
C VAL A 288 -11.00 -5.08 3.95
N ARG A 289 -10.05 -5.45 3.09
CA ARG A 289 -9.59 -6.84 2.94
C ARG A 289 -8.19 -6.95 3.52
N LEU A 290 -8.05 -7.75 4.58
CA LEU A 290 -6.76 -8.00 5.21
C LEU A 290 -6.05 -9.19 4.59
N THR A 291 -4.73 -9.03 4.41
CA THR A 291 -3.80 -10.11 4.13
C THR A 291 -2.70 -10.13 5.20
N SER A 292 -2.37 -11.31 5.73
CA SER A 292 -1.26 -11.45 6.70
C SER A 292 0.06 -11.77 6.01
N ALA A 293 1.14 -11.13 6.43
CA ALA A 293 2.50 -11.46 5.98
C ALA A 293 3.04 -12.75 6.62
N LEU A 294 2.72 -12.98 7.89
CA LEU A 294 2.98 -14.24 8.59
C LEU A 294 1.76 -15.17 8.45
N LEU A 295 2.01 -16.43 8.12
CA LEU A 295 0.98 -17.44 7.93
C LEU A 295 1.03 -18.44 9.08
N PRO A 296 -0.10 -18.88 9.65
CA PRO A 296 -0.10 -19.89 10.69
C PRO A 296 0.42 -21.22 10.14
N VAL A 297 1.24 -21.92 10.93
CA VAL A 297 1.63 -23.31 10.65
C VAL A 297 0.54 -24.23 11.21
N GLY A 298 -0.04 -25.05 10.33
CA GLY A 298 -1.08 -26.03 10.68
C GLY A 298 -0.53 -27.34 11.25
#